data_AF-A0A2K0YC42-F1
#
_entry.id   AF-A0A2K0YC42-F1
#
_cell.length_a   1.000
_cell.length_b   1.000
_cell.length_c   1.000
_cell.angle_alpha   90.00
_cell.angle_beta   90.00
_cell.angle_gamma   90.00
#
_symmetry.space_group_name_H-M   'P 1'
#
loop_
_entity.id
_entity.type
_entity.pdbx_description
1 polymer ?
#
loop_
_entity_poly.entity_id
_entity_poly.type
_entity_poly.pdbx_seq_one_letter_code
_entity_poly.pdbx_strand_id
1 'polypeptide(L)' 'MGASPQIQTFIVEVQFLSGDEQYGMELYTIDAPNWYRAEQHALERSGESVYDNALIPDLRRRAVARQV' A
#
# COMPACT_ATOMS: atom_id res chain seq x y z
N MET A 1 11.48 -15.28 -25.96
CA MET A 1 10.91 -13.93 -25.78
C MET A 1 10.03 -13.99 -24.54
N GLY A 2 10.47 -13.40 -23.43
CA GLY A 2 9.64 -13.36 -22.22
C GLY A 2 8.44 -12.47 -22.47
N ALA A 3 7.23 -12.95 -22.18
CA ALA A 3 6.05 -12.10 -22.19
C ALA A 3 6.30 -10.91 -21.25
N SER A 4 6.23 -9.69 -21.77
CA SER A 4 6.20 -8.50 -20.92
C SER A 4 5.05 -8.67 -19.95
N PRO A 5 5.27 -8.54 -18.63
CA PRO A 5 4.19 -8.74 -17.69
C PRO A 5 3.11 -7.69 -18.00
N GLN A 6 1.87 -8.16 -18.21
CA GLN A 6 0.74 -7.28 -18.46
C GLN A 6 0.54 -6.42 -17.22
N ILE A 7 0.70 -5.11 -17.38
CA ILE A 7 0.47 -4.15 -16.32
C ILE A 7 -1.03 -4.02 -16.14
N GLN A 8 -1.48 -4.20 -14.90
CA GLN A 8 -2.86 -4.06 -14.48
C GLN A 8 -2.95 -2.93 -13.45
N THR A 9 -4.08 -2.25 -13.42
CA THR A 9 -4.33 -1.20 -12.44
C THR A 9 -4.94 -1.81 -11.19
N PHE A 10 -4.33 -1.52 -10.04
CA PHE A 10 -4.80 -1.92 -8.73
C PHE A 10 -5.15 -0.68 -7.93
N ILE A 11 -6.25 -0.74 -7.18
CA ILE A 11 -6.46 0.17 -6.05
C ILE A 11 -5.88 -0.53 -4.82
N VAL A 12 -4.95 0.09 -4.14
CA VAL A 12 -4.34 -0.44 -2.93
C VAL A 12 -4.79 0.41 -1.76
N GLU A 13 -5.43 -0.23 -0.79
CA GLU A 13 -5.77 0.38 0.49
C GLU A 13 -4.61 0.16 1.45
N VAL A 14 -4.05 1.25 1.96
CA VAL A 14 -3.04 1.22 3.01
C VAL A 14 -3.68 1.69 4.31
N GLN A 15 -3.79 0.78 5.26
CA GLN A 15 -4.26 1.05 6.61
C GLN A 15 -3.05 1.33 7.51
N PHE A 16 -3.14 2.40 8.29
CA PHE A 16 -2.17 2.75 9.31
C PHE A 16 -2.73 2.39 10.68
N LEU A 17 -1.99 1.54 11.40
CA LEU A 17 -2.38 1.00 12.68
C LEU A 17 -1.38 1.39 13.77
N SER A 18 -1.90 1.64 14.96
CA SER A 18 -1.14 1.87 16.19
C SER A 18 -1.54 0.77 17.17
N GLY A 19 -0.73 -0.29 17.28
CA GLY A 19 -1.14 -1.52 17.95
C GLY A 19 -2.28 -2.21 17.20
N ASP A 20 -3.43 -2.39 17.85
CA ASP A 20 -4.63 -3.03 17.28
C ASP A 20 -5.64 -2.02 16.70
N GLU A 21 -5.39 -0.72 16.80
CA GLU A 21 -6.31 0.32 16.35
C GLU A 21 -5.87 0.95 15.03
N GLN A 22 -6.79 0.99 14.05
CA GLN A 22 -6.59 1.75 12.81
C GLN A 22 -6.91 3.23 13.06
N TYR A 23 -5.92 4.10 12.84
CA TYR A 23 -6.10 5.55 13.00
C TYR A 23 -6.08 6.30 11.66
N GLY A 24 -5.61 5.66 10.58
CA GLY A 24 -5.47 6.29 9.27
C GLY A 24 -5.68 5.29 8.13
N MET A 25 -6.08 5.82 6.98
CA MET A 25 -6.24 5.04 5.75
C MET A 25 -5.96 5.91 4.54
N GLU A 26 -5.25 5.34 3.57
CA GLU A 26 -5.03 5.95 2.26
C GLU A 26 -5.30 4.95 1.13
N LEU A 27 -5.74 5.49 -0.01
CA LEU A 27 -6.02 4.71 -1.21
C LEU A 27 -5.05 5.16 -2.30
N TYR A 28 -4.34 4.21 -2.88
CA TYR A 28 -3.41 4.46 -3.98
C TYR A 28 -3.87 3.72 -5.24
N THR A 29 -3.88 4.41 -6.37
CA THR A 29 -4.00 3.76 -7.68
C THR A 29 -2.60 3.46 -8.20
N ILE A 30 -2.29 2.17 -8.36
CA ILE A 30 -0.96 1.69 -8.74
C ILE A 30 -1.08 0.77 -9.96
N ASP A 31 -0.33 1.09 -11.01
CA ASP A 31 -0.15 0.22 -12.16
C ASP A 31 1.01 -0.75 -11.90
N ALA A 32 0.70 -2.04 -11.83
CA ALA A 32 1.68 -3.07 -11.48
C ALA A 32 1.45 -4.37 -12.28
N PRO A 33 2.48 -5.21 -12.44
CA PRO A 33 2.32 -6.51 -13.10
C PRO A 33 1.50 -7.52 -12.27
N ASN A 34 1.39 -7.30 -10.94
CA ASN A 34 0.60 -8.13 -10.03
C ASN A 34 0.27 -7.36 -8.74
N TRP A 35 -0.67 -7.90 -7.96
CA TRP A 35 -1.14 -7.33 -6.70
C TRP A 35 -0.01 -7.13 -5.69
N TYR A 36 0.93 -8.08 -5.58
CA TYR A 36 2.04 -8.01 -4.63
C TYR A 36 2.95 -6.81 -4.93
N ARG A 37 3.27 -6.57 -6.21
CA ARG A 37 4.02 -5.39 -6.63
C ARG A 37 3.24 -4.10 -6.39
N ALA A 38 1.92 -4.11 -6.59
CA ALA A 38 1.09 -2.95 -6.26
C ALA A 38 1.13 -2.62 -4.75
N GLU A 39 1.03 -3.64 -3.89
CA GLU A 39 1.13 -3.48 -2.44
C GLU A 39 2.48 -2.93 -1.99
N GLN A 40 3.59 -3.46 -2.52
CA GLN A 40 4.93 -2.96 -2.21
C GLN A 40 5.08 -1.48 -2.62
N HIS A 41 4.67 -1.12 -3.84
CA HIS A 41 4.70 0.28 -4.29
C HIS A 41 3.83 1.21 -3.44
N ALA A 42 2.66 0.75 -3.00
CA ALA A 42 1.79 1.52 -2.12
C ALA A 42 2.41 1.68 -0.73
N LEU A 43 3.05 0.64 -0.19
CA LEU A 43 3.78 0.72 1.08
C LEU A 43 4.97 1.68 1.02
N GLU A 44 5.73 1.66 -0.07
CA GLU A 44 6.83 2.60 -0.30
C GLU A 44 6.32 4.05 -0.33
N ARG A 45 5.25 4.32 -1.08
CA ARG A 45 4.60 5.63 -1.11
C ARG A 45 4.03 6.05 0.24
N SER A 46 3.47 5.11 0.99
CA SER A 46 2.87 5.38 2.29
C SER A 46 3.89 5.82 3.35
N GLY A 47 5.19 5.57 3.14
CA GLY A 47 6.25 6.05 4.03
C GLY A 47 6.47 7.58 3.98
N GLU A 48 5.95 8.26 2.97
CA GLU A 48 5.97 9.73 2.88
C GLU A 48 4.65 10.35 3.37
N SER A 49 3.72 9.53 3.86
CA SER A 49 2.42 9.98 4.34
C SER A 49 2.52 10.75 5.66
N VAL A 50 1.59 11.67 5.88
CA VAL A 50 1.38 12.33 7.18
C VAL A 50 1.01 11.34 8.28
N TYR A 51 0.46 10.18 7.91
CA TYR A 51 0.17 9.11 8.85
C TYR A 51 1.41 8.30 9.23
N ASP A 52 2.51 8.40 8.46
CA ASP A 52 3.76 7.71 8.78
C ASP A 52 4.61 8.48 9.79
N ASN A 53 4.16 8.47 11.04
CA ASN A 53 4.79 9.24 12.10
C ASN A 53 5.52 8.31 13.08
N ALA A 54 6.84 8.44 13.16
CA ALA A 54 7.71 7.66 14.07
C ALA A 54 7.40 7.86 15.56
N LEU A 55 6.60 8.87 15.92
CA LEU A 55 6.11 9.08 17.29
C LEU A 55 4.94 8.16 17.66
N ILE A 56 4.30 7.51 16.68
CA ILE A 56 3.18 6.60 16.91
C ILE A 56 3.72 5.26 17.43
N PRO A 57 3.30 4.81 18.64
CA PRO A 57 3.78 3.55 19.21
C PRO A 57 3.21 2.35 18.45
N ASP A 58 4.05 1.33 18.23
CA ASP A 58 3.69 0.12 17.47
C ASP A 58 3.04 0.43 16.11
N LEU A 59 3.67 1.34 15.37
CA LEU A 59 3.25 1.73 14.03
C LEU A 59 3.34 0.55 13.06
N ARG A 60 2.20 0.16 12.49
CA ARG A 60 2.10 -0.87 11.46
C ARG A 60 1.34 -0.34 10.25
N ARG A 61 1.76 -0.81 9.08
CA ARG A 61 1.09 -0.52 7.81
C ARG A 61 0.61 -1.82 7.19
N ARG A 62 -0.63 -1.84 6.74
CA ARG A 62 -1.21 -2.97 6.03
C ARG A 62 -1.70 -2.51 4.67
N ALA A 63 -1.11 -3.04 3.61
CA ALA A 63 -1.58 -2.83 2.26
C ALA A 63 -2.46 -3.99 1.81
N VAL A 64 -3.57 -3.68 1.15
CA VAL A 64 -4.45 -4.65 0.51
C VAL A 64 -4.75 -4.17 -0.90
N ALA A 65 -4.23 -4.89 -1.90
CA ALA A 65 -4.53 -4.59 -3.30
C ALA A 65 -5.85 -5.22 -3.75
N ARG A 66 -6.68 -4.42 -4.41
CA ARG A 66 -7.82 -4.87 -5.20
C ARG A 66 -7.62 -4.50 -6.66
N GLN A 67 -7.81 -5.46 -7.54
CA GLN A 67 -7.81 -5.20 -8.98
C GLN A 67 -9.08 -4.43 -9.35
N VAL A 68 -8.94 -3.44 -10.24
CA VAL A 68 -10.06 -2.66 -10.78
C VAL A 68 -10.73 -3.40 -11.93
#